data_AF-A0A537KPV5-F1
#
_entry.id   AF-A0A537KPV5-F1
#
_cell.length_a   1.000
_cell.length_b   1.000
_cell.length_c   1.000
_cell.angle_alpha   90.00
_cell.angle_beta   90.00
_cell.angle_gamma   90.00
#
_symmetry.space_group_name_H-M   'P 1'
#
loop_
_entity.id
_entity.type
_entity.pdbx_description
1 polymer ?
#
loop_
_entity_poly.entity_id
_entity_poly.type
_entity_poly.pdbx_seq_one_letter_code
_entity_poly.pdbx_strand_id
1 'polypeptide(L)'
;MLPFSILETYKPLLAASMLMENGTECKTPEAMEEVIMKEAKRHGKNVRGLETMAYQMSIFDTIPYKMQAMQLVKYVDDADKGQTDNKEYDKLLQAYKDQDLSKLEELTKTTDMGISNFTDILLYNRNQNWVEKLKGIMPDKAVVIAVGAGHLPGDKGVINLLRQAGYTVKPVPNKIKRTNQI
;
A
#
# COMPACT_ATOMS: atom_id res chain seq x y z
N MET A 1 15.49 -16.41 -7.48
CA MET A 1 14.35 -16.23 -8.39
C MET A 1 13.28 -17.22 -8.03
N LEU A 2 12.04 -16.76 -7.82
CA LEU A 2 10.89 -17.65 -7.65
C LEU A 2 10.64 -18.39 -8.98
N PRO A 3 10.30 -19.68 -8.98
CA PRO A 3 10.00 -20.41 -10.20
C PRO A 3 8.75 -19.84 -10.88
N PHE A 4 8.81 -19.67 -12.20
CA PHE A 4 7.73 -19.09 -13.01
C PHE A 4 6.39 -19.82 -12.83
N SER A 5 6.42 -21.13 -12.58
CA SER A 5 5.24 -21.96 -12.31
C SER A 5 4.41 -21.50 -11.11
N ILE A 6 4.98 -20.74 -10.17
CA ILE A 6 4.21 -20.16 -9.05
C ILE A 6 3.28 -19.04 -9.56
N LEU A 7 3.71 -18.28 -10.58
CA LEU A 7 2.93 -17.19 -11.16
C LEU A 7 1.69 -17.69 -11.91
N GLU A 8 1.68 -18.93 -12.38
CA GLU A 8 0.54 -19.56 -13.05
C GLU A 8 -0.68 -19.73 -12.12
N THR A 9 -0.45 -19.76 -10.80
CA THR A 9 -1.52 -19.87 -9.79
C THR A 9 -1.98 -18.51 -9.26
N TYR A 10 -1.30 -17.44 -9.64
CA TYR A 10 -1.56 -16.09 -9.12
C TYR A 10 -2.59 -15.38 -9.99
N LYS A 11 -3.44 -14.56 -9.36
CA LYS A 11 -4.32 -13.66 -10.10
C LYS A 11 -3.46 -12.68 -10.92
N PRO A 12 -3.86 -12.28 -12.14
CA PRO A 12 -3.02 -11.47 -13.02
C PRO A 12 -2.50 -10.18 -12.38
N LEU A 13 -3.30 -9.56 -11.51
CA LEU A 13 -2.90 -8.36 -10.78
C LEU A 13 -1.75 -8.62 -9.78
N LEU A 14 -1.73 -9.78 -9.11
CA LEU A 14 -0.65 -10.17 -8.22
C LEU A 14 0.63 -10.51 -9.01
N ALA A 15 0.49 -11.14 -10.18
CA ALA A 15 1.62 -11.34 -11.07
C ALA A 15 2.21 -10.00 -11.55
N ALA A 16 1.35 -9.04 -11.93
CA ALA A 16 1.77 -7.70 -12.34
C ALA A 16 2.54 -6.98 -11.22
N SER A 17 2.06 -7.03 -9.97
CA SER A 17 2.76 -6.38 -8.85
C SER A 17 4.14 -6.99 -8.57
N MET A 18 4.31 -8.30 -8.72
CA MET A 18 5.62 -8.94 -8.55
C MET A 18 6.60 -8.55 -9.66
N LEU A 19 6.11 -8.40 -10.90
CA LEU A 19 6.93 -7.94 -12.01
C LEU A 19 7.32 -6.46 -11.84
N MET A 20 6.45 -5.63 -11.25
CA MET A 20 6.76 -4.26 -10.83
C MET A 20 7.88 -4.21 -9.79
N GLU A 21 7.80 -5.02 -8.75
CA GLU A 21 8.82 -5.06 -7.69
C GLU A 21 10.20 -5.50 -8.23
N ASN A 22 10.23 -6.53 -9.08
CA ASN A 22 11.47 -7.02 -9.70
C ASN A 22 12.09 -6.04 -10.71
N GLY A 23 11.31 -5.08 -11.23
CA GLY A 23 11.79 -4.03 -12.12
C GLY A 23 12.55 -2.90 -11.42
N THR A 24 12.58 -2.89 -10.09
CA THR A 24 13.28 -1.85 -9.32
C THR A 24 14.78 -2.12 -9.24
N GLU A 25 15.61 -1.07 -9.37
CA GLU A 25 17.08 -1.16 -9.29
C GLU A 25 17.61 -1.34 -7.84
N CYS A 26 16.78 -1.84 -6.92
CA CYS A 26 17.17 -2.02 -5.53
C CYS A 26 17.91 -3.35 -5.35
N LYS A 27 19.22 -3.31 -5.07
CA LYS A 27 20.05 -4.51 -4.86
C LYS A 27 19.65 -5.33 -3.62
N THR A 28 19.06 -4.68 -2.63
CA THR A 28 18.65 -5.27 -1.35
C THR A 28 17.31 -4.67 -0.93
N PRO A 29 16.20 -5.06 -1.58
CA PRO A 29 14.89 -4.53 -1.24
C PRO A 29 14.50 -5.01 0.17
N GLU A 30 14.20 -4.07 1.06
CA GLU A 30 13.62 -4.36 2.37
C GLU A 30 12.14 -3.98 2.34
N ALA A 31 11.26 -4.95 2.58
CA ALA A 31 9.83 -4.69 2.72
C ALA A 31 9.54 -4.07 4.09
N MET A 32 8.87 -2.92 4.12
CA MET A 32 8.52 -2.23 5.37
C MET A 32 7.72 -3.13 6.33
N GLU A 33 6.83 -3.96 5.78
CA GLU A 33 6.08 -4.96 6.56
C GLU A 33 7.02 -5.93 7.28
N GLU A 34 8.05 -6.45 6.60
CA GLU A 34 9.01 -7.37 7.19
C GLU A 34 9.80 -6.69 8.32
N VAL A 35 10.23 -5.45 8.11
CA VAL A 35 10.94 -4.65 9.12
C VAL A 35 10.07 -4.46 10.37
N ILE A 36 8.82 -4.04 10.19
CA ILE A 36 7.87 -3.82 11.30
C ILE A 36 7.59 -5.13 12.04
N MET A 37 7.36 -6.22 11.32
CA MET A 37 7.08 -7.53 11.90
C MET A 37 8.27 -8.09 12.69
N LYS A 38 9.49 -7.91 12.17
CA LYS A 38 10.72 -8.28 12.87
C LYS A 38 10.88 -7.51 14.17
N GLU A 39 10.63 -6.20 14.16
CA GLU A 39 10.68 -5.37 15.36
C GLU A 39 9.59 -5.73 16.38
N ALA A 40 8.36 -5.98 15.92
CA ALA A 40 7.26 -6.45 16.77
C ALA A 40 7.63 -7.77 17.46
N LYS A 41 8.18 -8.73 16.71
CA LYS A 41 8.64 -10.03 17.25
C LYS A 41 9.78 -9.84 18.24
N ARG A 42 10.78 -9.01 17.92
CA ARG A 42 11.92 -8.71 18.80
C ARG A 42 11.47 -8.16 20.16
N HIS A 43 10.39 -7.41 20.18
CA HIS A 43 9.82 -6.83 21.40
C HIS A 43 8.67 -7.64 22.02
N GLY A 44 8.40 -8.86 21.54
CA GLY A 44 7.31 -9.71 22.05
C GLY A 44 5.93 -9.05 21.94
N LYS A 45 5.71 -8.21 20.93
CA LYS A 45 4.43 -7.53 20.72
C LYS A 45 3.43 -8.47 20.06
N ASN A 46 2.19 -8.42 20.55
CA ASN A 46 1.08 -9.11 19.91
C ASN A 46 0.73 -8.39 18.60
N VAL A 47 0.82 -9.10 17.47
CA VAL A 47 0.43 -8.59 16.16
C VAL A 47 -0.96 -9.09 15.80
N ARG A 48 -1.79 -8.20 15.24
CA ARG A 48 -3.11 -8.51 14.71
C ARG A 48 -3.31 -7.80 13.37
N GLY A 49 -3.92 -8.49 12.41
CA GLY A 49 -4.34 -7.87 11.16
C GLY A 49 -5.61 -7.02 11.32
N LEU A 50 -5.68 -5.90 10.60
CA LEU A 50 -6.93 -5.12 10.48
C LEU A 50 -7.97 -5.83 9.59
N GLU A 51 -7.51 -6.80 8.80
CA GLU A 51 -8.30 -7.67 7.94
C GLU A 51 -7.61 -9.03 7.75
N THR A 52 -8.29 -9.96 7.08
CA THR A 52 -7.74 -11.28 6.78
C THR A 52 -7.21 -11.33 5.35
N MET A 53 -6.24 -12.22 5.10
CA MET A 53 -5.74 -12.49 3.74
C MET A 53 -6.89 -12.87 2.80
N ALA A 54 -7.82 -13.72 3.26
CA ALA A 54 -8.98 -14.14 2.47
C ALA A 54 -9.89 -12.97 2.08
N TYR A 55 -10.10 -12.00 2.98
CA TYR A 55 -10.87 -10.79 2.67
C TYR A 55 -10.14 -9.91 1.65
N GLN A 56 -8.83 -9.69 1.82
CA GLN A 56 -8.05 -8.92 0.86
C GLN A 56 -8.06 -9.58 -0.54
N MET A 57 -7.94 -10.91 -0.59
CA MET A 57 -8.02 -11.67 -1.84
C MET A 57 -9.38 -11.58 -2.52
N SER A 58 -10.49 -11.56 -1.76
CA SER A 58 -11.83 -11.46 -2.32
C SER A 58 -12.13 -10.10 -2.94
N ILE A 59 -11.48 -9.03 -2.49
CA ILE A 59 -11.58 -7.72 -3.13
C ILE A 59 -11.07 -7.82 -4.59
N PHE A 60 -9.99 -8.53 -4.82
CA PHE A 60 -9.48 -8.73 -6.19
C PHE A 60 -10.41 -9.60 -7.06
N ASP A 61 -11.25 -10.46 -6.47
CA ASP A 61 -12.27 -11.20 -7.24
C ASP A 61 -13.37 -10.30 -7.80
N THR A 62 -13.56 -9.12 -7.21
CA THR A 62 -14.54 -8.15 -7.70
C THR A 62 -14.06 -7.35 -8.91
N ILE A 63 -12.75 -7.37 -9.19
CA ILE A 63 -12.16 -6.70 -10.35
C ILE A 63 -12.24 -7.66 -11.54
N PRO A 64 -12.88 -7.28 -12.66
CA PRO A 64 -13.03 -8.18 -13.82
C PRO A 64 -11.69 -8.72 -14.32
N TYR A 65 -11.59 -10.04 -14.51
CA TYR A 65 -10.36 -10.69 -14.98
C TYR A 65 -9.80 -10.09 -16.27
N LYS A 66 -10.68 -9.66 -17.20
CA LYS A 66 -10.26 -8.98 -18.43
C LYS A 66 -9.46 -7.70 -18.13
N MET A 67 -9.87 -6.92 -17.14
CA MET A 67 -9.15 -5.71 -16.71
C MET A 67 -7.79 -6.07 -16.10
N GLN A 68 -7.77 -7.07 -15.21
CA GLN A 68 -6.52 -7.53 -14.59
C GLN A 68 -5.52 -8.04 -15.65
N ALA A 69 -5.99 -8.79 -16.64
CA ALA A 69 -5.17 -9.30 -17.73
C ALA A 69 -4.66 -8.19 -18.64
N MET A 70 -5.51 -7.22 -19.01
CA MET A 70 -5.10 -6.06 -19.81
C MET A 70 -4.02 -5.24 -19.10
N GLN A 71 -4.12 -5.07 -17.78
CA GLN A 71 -3.12 -4.36 -16.99
C GLN A 71 -1.78 -5.12 -16.96
N LEU A 72 -1.81 -6.45 -16.78
CA LEU A 72 -0.62 -7.27 -16.84
C LEU A 72 0.07 -7.17 -18.21
N VAL A 73 -0.69 -7.27 -19.30
CA VAL A 73 -0.16 -7.14 -20.67
C VAL A 73 0.43 -5.75 -20.88
N LYS A 74 -0.26 -4.67 -20.47
CA LYS A 74 0.27 -3.30 -20.54
C LYS A 74 1.62 -3.21 -19.82
N TYR A 75 1.71 -3.74 -18.61
CA TYR A 75 2.96 -3.69 -17.84
C TYR A 75 4.11 -4.43 -18.55
N VAL A 76 3.85 -5.61 -19.09
CA VAL A 76 4.85 -6.39 -19.85
C VAL A 76 5.29 -5.64 -21.11
N ASP A 77 4.35 -5.09 -21.88
CA ASP A 77 4.64 -4.33 -23.09
C ASP A 77 5.45 -3.05 -22.80
N ASP A 78 5.13 -2.37 -21.70
CA ASP A 78 5.84 -1.16 -21.26
C ASP A 78 7.26 -1.50 -20.80
N ALA A 79 7.43 -2.60 -20.07
CA ALA A 79 8.74 -3.10 -19.64
C ALA A 79 9.63 -3.49 -20.83
N ASP A 80 9.09 -4.19 -21.83
CA ASP A 80 9.83 -4.59 -23.05
C ASP A 80 10.31 -3.38 -23.87
N LYS A 81 9.52 -2.29 -23.87
CA LYS A 81 9.87 -1.03 -24.56
C LYS A 81 10.89 -0.17 -23.79
N GLY A 82 11.39 -0.62 -22.64
CA GLY A 82 12.20 0.19 -21.74
C GLY A 82 11.44 1.41 -21.18
N GLN A 83 10.11 1.40 -21.31
CA GLN A 83 9.18 2.37 -20.74
C GLN A 83 8.60 1.79 -19.46
N THR A 84 9.43 1.19 -18.61
CA THR A 84 8.97 0.91 -17.25
C THR A 84 8.52 2.26 -16.70
N ASP A 85 7.24 2.35 -16.35
CA ASP A 85 6.56 3.57 -15.92
C ASP A 85 7.05 4.01 -14.51
N ASN A 86 8.35 3.85 -14.24
CA ASN A 86 9.06 4.23 -13.03
C ASN A 86 8.83 5.70 -12.70
N LYS A 87 8.46 6.56 -13.66
CA LYS A 87 8.15 7.98 -13.37
C LYS A 87 6.97 8.16 -12.43
N GLU A 88 5.92 7.36 -12.54
CA GLU A 88 4.77 7.46 -11.63
C GLU A 88 5.08 6.83 -10.27
N TYR A 89 5.79 5.71 -10.27
CA TYR A 89 6.31 5.10 -9.04
C TYR A 89 7.28 6.04 -8.29
N ASP A 90 8.20 6.69 -9.01
CA ASP A 90 9.19 7.62 -8.47
C ASP A 90 8.51 8.86 -7.90
N LYS A 91 7.47 9.39 -8.57
CA LYS A 91 6.64 10.47 -8.02
C LYS A 91 5.95 10.05 -6.72
N LEU A 92 5.39 8.84 -6.67
CA LEU A 92 4.72 8.32 -5.48
C LEU A 92 5.73 8.12 -4.33
N LEU A 93 6.90 7.56 -4.64
CA LEU A 93 8.00 7.37 -3.69
C LEU A 93 8.51 8.71 -3.17
N GLN A 94 8.66 9.71 -4.04
CA GLN A 94 9.10 11.04 -3.66
C GLN A 94 8.07 11.72 -2.76
N ALA A 95 6.78 11.69 -3.13
CA ALA A 95 5.70 12.21 -2.29
C ALA A 95 5.66 11.53 -0.91
N TYR A 96 5.89 10.22 -0.86
CA TYR A 96 6.02 9.47 0.40
C TYR A 96 7.19 9.95 1.26
N LYS A 97 8.38 10.10 0.67
CA LYS A 97 9.59 10.59 1.35
C LYS A 97 9.44 12.03 1.86
N ASP A 98 8.78 12.87 1.07
CA ASP A 98 8.52 14.27 1.40
C ASP A 98 7.36 14.46 2.39
N GLN A 99 6.66 13.37 2.73
CA GLN A 99 5.48 13.38 3.61
C GLN A 99 4.32 14.24 3.05
N ASP A 100 4.23 14.33 1.72
CA ASP A 100 3.21 15.12 1.02
C ASP A 100 1.92 14.30 0.85
N LEU A 101 1.03 14.40 1.85
CA LEU A 101 -0.26 13.72 1.85
C LEU A 101 -1.16 14.15 0.68
N SER A 102 -1.10 15.41 0.26
CA SER A 102 -1.92 15.93 -0.84
C SER A 102 -1.46 15.33 -2.17
N LYS A 103 -0.14 15.27 -2.39
CA LYS A 103 0.41 14.63 -3.58
C LYS A 103 0.19 13.13 -3.59
N LEU A 104 0.30 12.46 -2.44
CA LEU A 104 -0.06 11.05 -2.32
C LEU A 104 -1.52 10.80 -2.68
N GLU A 105 -2.44 11.66 -2.24
CA GLU A 105 -3.87 11.53 -2.60
C GLU A 105 -4.10 11.70 -4.11
N GLU A 106 -3.52 12.75 -4.70
CA GLU A 106 -3.60 13.01 -6.14
C GLU A 106 -3.09 11.79 -6.91
N LEU A 107 -1.83 11.38 -6.66
CA LEU A 107 -1.19 10.28 -7.36
C LEU A 107 -1.93 8.97 -7.16
N THR A 108 -2.47 8.69 -5.97
CA THR A 108 -3.24 7.46 -5.71
C THR A 108 -4.57 7.43 -6.48
N LYS A 109 -5.16 8.60 -6.79
CA LYS A 109 -6.37 8.70 -7.62
C LYS A 109 -6.06 8.69 -9.11
N THR A 110 -4.94 9.28 -9.52
CA THR A 110 -4.59 9.50 -10.93
C THR A 110 -3.67 8.45 -11.52
N THR A 111 -2.96 7.65 -10.70
CA THR A 111 -2.17 6.54 -11.24
C THR A 111 -3.14 5.53 -11.83
N ASP A 112 -3.27 5.61 -13.15
CA ASP A 112 -4.11 4.74 -13.93
C ASP A 112 -3.41 3.39 -14.10
N MET A 113 -3.36 2.65 -13.01
CA MET A 113 -3.16 1.21 -13.05
C MET A 113 -4.41 0.49 -13.62
N GLY A 114 -5.37 1.19 -14.25
CA GLY A 114 -6.66 0.62 -14.67
C GLY A 114 -7.63 0.43 -13.50
N ILE A 115 -7.32 1.03 -12.35
CA ILE A 115 -7.93 0.70 -11.05
C ILE A 115 -8.61 1.89 -10.36
N SER A 116 -8.54 3.10 -10.91
CA SER A 116 -9.18 4.30 -10.33
C SER A 116 -10.68 4.11 -10.05
N ASN A 117 -11.37 3.32 -10.87
CA ASN A 117 -12.77 2.95 -10.67
C ASN A 117 -13.02 2.02 -9.46
N PHE A 118 -11.96 1.49 -8.84
CA PHE A 118 -12.00 0.57 -7.71
C PHE A 118 -11.39 1.16 -6.44
N THR A 119 -11.09 2.47 -6.40
CA THR A 119 -10.57 3.14 -5.19
C THR A 119 -11.47 2.93 -3.98
N ASP A 120 -12.79 2.93 -4.16
CA ASP A 120 -13.74 2.66 -3.06
C ASP A 120 -13.51 1.27 -2.45
N ILE A 121 -13.37 0.21 -3.27
CA ILE A 121 -13.22 -1.16 -2.76
C ILE A 121 -11.79 -1.46 -2.28
N LEU A 122 -10.77 -0.87 -2.90
CA LEU A 122 -9.38 -1.12 -2.56
C LEU A 122 -8.86 -0.29 -1.40
N LEU A 123 -9.47 0.86 -1.11
CA LEU A 123 -9.05 1.75 -0.03
C LEU A 123 -10.21 2.10 0.90
N TYR A 124 -11.25 2.77 0.39
CA TYR A 124 -12.17 3.48 1.29
C TYR A 124 -13.07 2.57 2.13
N ASN A 125 -13.60 1.49 1.56
CA ASN A 125 -14.38 0.50 2.31
C ASN A 125 -13.52 -0.17 3.40
N ARG A 126 -12.26 -0.45 3.09
CA ARG A 126 -11.30 -1.01 4.05
C ARG A 126 -11.01 0.00 5.16
N ASN A 127 -10.76 1.26 4.82
CA ASN A 127 -10.53 2.34 5.80
C ASN A 127 -11.68 2.46 6.79
N GLN A 128 -12.92 2.47 6.31
CA GLN A 128 -14.10 2.53 7.15
C GLN A 128 -14.20 1.33 8.09
N ASN A 129 -14.03 0.12 7.55
CA ASN A 129 -14.02 -1.12 8.34
C ASN A 129 -12.93 -1.14 9.40
N TRP A 130 -11.73 -0.65 9.07
CA TRP A 130 -10.62 -0.58 10.00
C TRP A 130 -10.88 0.43 11.11
N VAL A 131 -11.32 1.63 10.78
CA VAL A 131 -11.61 2.67 11.79
C VAL A 131 -12.69 2.20 12.76
N GLU A 132 -13.71 1.48 12.29
CA GLU A 132 -14.72 0.90 13.18
C GLU A 132 -14.13 -0.12 14.16
N LYS A 133 -13.26 -1.02 13.69
CA LYS A 133 -12.54 -1.96 14.59
C LYS A 133 -11.63 -1.23 15.57
N LEU A 134 -10.95 -0.17 15.11
CA LEU A 134 -10.02 0.60 15.92
C LEU A 134 -10.70 1.33 17.08
N LYS A 135 -11.97 1.74 16.92
CA LYS A 135 -12.77 2.33 18.02
C LYS A 135 -12.83 1.43 19.25
N GLY A 136 -12.88 0.11 19.06
CA GLY A 136 -12.85 -0.85 20.17
C GLY A 136 -11.45 -1.22 20.67
N ILE A 137 -10.40 -0.97 19.89
CA ILE A 137 -9.02 -1.38 20.21
C ILE A 137 -8.25 -0.29 20.96
N MET A 138 -8.42 0.97 20.55
CA MET A 138 -7.62 2.10 21.00
C MET A 138 -7.95 2.72 22.38
N PRO A 139 -9.19 2.68 22.93
CA PRO A 139 -9.55 3.47 24.12
C PRO A 139 -8.60 3.32 25.31
N ASP A 140 -8.17 2.08 25.59
CA ASP A 140 -7.38 1.77 26.80
C ASP A 140 -5.96 1.27 26.48
N LYS A 141 -5.49 1.45 25.24
CA LYS A 141 -4.23 0.84 24.78
C LYS A 141 -3.44 1.75 23.84
N ALA A 142 -2.14 1.87 24.12
CA ALA A 142 -1.20 2.36 23.13
C ALA A 142 -0.96 1.27 22.07
N VAL A 143 -1.33 1.54 20.83
CA VAL A 143 -1.14 0.62 19.69
C VAL A 143 -0.37 1.30 18.58
N VAL A 144 0.43 0.51 17.87
CA VAL A 144 1.03 0.91 16.59
C VAL A 144 0.17 0.31 15.50
N ILE A 145 -0.27 1.15 14.56
CA ILE A 145 -1.08 0.75 13.40
C ILE A 145 -0.24 1.03 12.16
N ALA A 146 0.13 -0.04 11.44
CA ALA A 146 0.88 0.04 10.21
C ALA A 146 -0.05 -0.24 9.02
N VAL A 147 -0.15 0.71 8.09
CA VAL A 147 -0.96 0.61 6.87
C VAL A 147 -0.22 1.27 5.70
N GLY A 148 -0.56 0.89 4.48
CA GLY A 148 0.00 1.53 3.28
C GLY A 148 -0.34 3.02 3.19
N ALA A 149 0.60 3.83 2.70
CA ALA A 149 0.48 5.30 2.68
C ALA A 149 -0.76 5.81 1.92
N GLY A 150 -1.20 5.10 0.86
CA GLY A 150 -2.40 5.44 0.10
C GLY A 150 -3.70 5.41 0.92
N HIS A 151 -3.72 4.74 2.08
CA HIS A 151 -4.89 4.70 2.96
C HIS A 151 -5.04 5.96 3.83
N LEU A 152 -4.01 6.79 3.94
CA LEU A 152 -3.96 7.89 4.91
C LEU A 152 -4.70 9.16 4.48
N PRO A 153 -4.54 9.68 3.25
CA PRO A 153 -5.01 11.02 2.90
C PRO A 153 -6.45 11.05 2.38
N GLY A 154 -7.00 12.26 2.21
CA GLY A 154 -8.34 12.51 1.70
C GLY A 154 -9.47 12.37 2.71
N ASP A 155 -10.69 12.74 2.31
CA ASP A 155 -11.89 12.76 3.17
C ASP A 155 -12.27 11.37 3.70
N LYS A 156 -12.03 10.33 2.88
CA LYS A 156 -12.23 8.92 3.23
C LYS A 156 -10.93 8.23 3.67
N GLY A 157 -9.86 8.99 3.90
CA GLY A 157 -8.59 8.51 4.43
C GLY A 157 -8.67 8.22 5.92
N VAL A 158 -7.85 7.28 6.41
CA VAL A 158 -7.82 6.87 7.82
C VAL A 158 -7.60 8.06 8.77
N ILE A 159 -6.76 9.03 8.39
CA ILE A 159 -6.50 10.22 9.20
C ILE A 159 -7.80 11.01 9.45
N ASN A 160 -8.56 11.28 8.39
CA ASN A 160 -9.79 12.07 8.50
C ASN A 160 -10.92 11.27 9.14
N LEU A 161 -11.04 9.98 8.85
CA LEU A 161 -12.03 9.12 9.48
C LEU A 161 -11.79 8.99 11.01
N LEU A 162 -10.54 8.91 11.46
CA LEU A 162 -10.21 8.92 12.89
C LEU A 162 -10.59 10.27 13.54
N ARG A 163 -10.33 11.40 12.88
CA ARG A 163 -10.75 12.72 13.37
C ARG A 163 -12.28 12.82 13.50
N GLN A 164 -13.01 12.34 12.49
CA GLN A 164 -14.48 12.27 12.51
C GLN A 164 -15.01 11.36 13.63
N ALA A 165 -14.27 10.31 13.97
CA ALA A 165 -14.57 9.42 15.10
C ALA A 165 -14.22 10.02 16.48
N GLY A 166 -13.78 11.29 16.55
CA GLY A 166 -13.49 12.00 17.80
C GLY A 166 -12.04 11.89 18.27
N TYR A 167 -11.14 11.27 17.50
CA TYR A 167 -9.73 11.16 17.87
C TYR A 167 -8.95 12.42 17.50
N THR A 168 -8.01 12.80 18.37
CA THR A 168 -7.00 13.81 18.05
C THR A 168 -5.85 13.16 17.30
N VAL A 169 -5.70 13.49 16.02
CA VAL A 169 -4.62 12.95 15.16
C VAL A 169 -3.55 14.02 14.96
N LYS A 170 -2.34 13.77 15.48
CA LYS A 170 -1.18 14.66 15.38
C LYS A 170 -0.05 13.97 14.61
N PRO A 171 0.62 14.66 13.67
CA PRO A 171 1.81 14.11 13.02
C PRO A 171 2.92 13.94 14.06
N VAL A 172 3.66 12.84 13.95
CA VAL A 172 4.93 12.67 14.68
C VAL A 172 6.04 13.14 13.76
N PRO A 173 6.79 14.20 14.10
CA PRO A 173 7.82 14.74 13.21
C PRO A 173 8.90 13.70 12.97
N ASN A 174 9.13 13.35 11.70
CA ASN A 174 10.29 12.56 11.33
C ASN A 174 11.54 13.44 11.33
N LYS A 175 12.23 13.52 12.48
CA LYS A 175 13.50 14.24 12.63
C LYS A 175 14.63 13.43 11.96
N ILE A 176 14.55 13.24 10.65
CA ILE A 176 15.64 12.63 9.88
C ILE A 176 16.86 13.53 10.03
N LYS A 177 17.87 13.08 10.79
CA LYS A 177 19.23 13.60 10.60
C LYS A 177 19.63 13.14 9.20
N ARG A 178 19.66 14.03 8.22
CA ARG A 178 20.21 13.74 6.89
C ARG A 178 21.68 13.40 7.10
N THR A 179 21.99 12.12 7.26
CA THR A 179 23.36 11.63 7.20
C THR A 179 23.74 11.62 5.73
N ASN A 180 24.74 12.41 5.36
CA ASN A 180 25.34 12.46 4.02
C ASN A 180 26.13 11.17 3.72
N GLN A 181 25.47 10.01 3.82
CA GLN A 181 26.04 8.72 3.44
C GLN A 181 24.95 7.90 2.75
N ILE A 182 24.78 8.17 1.46
CA ILE A 182 24.56 7.17 0.42
C ILE A 182 25.42 7.60 -0.77
#